data_AF-A0A7X2SRJ6-F1
#
_entry.id   AF-A0A7X2SRJ6-F1
#
_cell.length_a   1.000
_cell.length_b   1.000
_cell.length_c   1.000
_cell.angle_alpha   90.00
_cell.angle_beta   90.00
_cell.angle_gamma   90.00
#
_symmetry.space_group_name_H-M   'P 1'
#
loop_
_entity.id
_entity.type
_entity.pdbx_description
1 polymer ?
#
loop_
_entity_poly.entity_id
_entity_poly.type
_entity_poly.pdbx_seq_one_letter_code
_entity_poly.pdbx_strand_id
1 'polypeptide(L)' 'EDVAVKGTDRDLLMKNVPQSQDGYIKVPAIIDESEE' A
#
# COMPACT_ATOMS: atom_id res chain seq x y z
N GLU A 1 8.09 -22.24 18.26
CA GLU A 1 7.96 -22.70 16.86
C GLU A 1 7.75 -21.48 15.98
N ASP A 2 8.31 -21.50 14.78
CA ASP A 2 8.02 -20.52 13.74
C ASP A 2 6.79 -21.00 12.96
N VAL A 3 5.61 -20.63 13.45
CA VAL A 3 4.32 -21.07 12.88
C VAL A 3 3.69 -19.91 12.12
N ALA A 4 3.42 -20.14 10.83
CA ALA A 4 2.76 -19.15 9.99
C ALA A 4 1.33 -18.86 10.45
N VAL A 5 0.95 -17.58 10.40
CA VAL A 5 -0.39 -17.09 10.73
C VAL A 5 -0.98 -16.38 9.52
N LYS A 6 -2.30 -16.51 9.33
CA LYS A 6 -3.02 -15.83 8.25
C LYS A 6 -2.93 -14.31 8.42
N GLY A 7 -2.57 -13.60 7.35
CA GLY A 7 -2.58 -12.15 7.30
C GLY A 7 -3.99 -11.54 7.31
N THR A 8 -4.06 -10.23 7.59
CA THR A 8 -5.29 -9.45 7.55
C THR A 8 -5.82 -9.32 6.13
N ASP A 9 -7.14 -9.26 6.00
CA ASP A 9 -7.82 -9.06 4.72
C ASP A 9 -7.40 -7.74 4.04
N ARG A 10 -7.11 -7.80 2.74
CA ARG A 10 -6.60 -6.66 1.96
C ARG A 10 -7.63 -5.54 1.88
N ASP A 11 -8.90 -5.85 1.72
CA ASP A 11 -9.97 -4.86 1.58
C ASP A 11 -10.20 -4.14 2.90
N LEU A 12 -10.08 -4.88 4.02
CA LEU A 12 -10.15 -4.28 5.35
C LEU A 12 -9.04 -3.25 5.58
N LEU A 13 -7.81 -3.54 5.14
CA LEU A 13 -6.68 -2.62 5.25
C LEU A 13 -6.85 -1.36 4.39
N MET A 14 -7.50 -1.50 3.23
CA MET A 14 -7.67 -0.40 2.27
C MET A 14 -8.91 0.47 2.54
N LYS A 15 -9.82 0.05 3.43
CA LYS A 15 -11.12 0.71 3.70
C LYS A 15 -11.03 2.22 3.97
N ASN A 16 -9.97 2.67 4.62
CA ASN A 16 -9.78 4.08 5.01
C ASN A 16 -8.71 4.80 4.19
N VAL A 17 -8.20 4.17 3.13
CA VAL A 17 -7.13 4.75 2.32
C VAL A 17 -7.72 5.85 1.43
N PRO A 18 -7.24 7.11 1.52
CA PRO A 18 -7.80 8.21 0.75
C PRO A 18 -7.63 8.07 -0.77
N GLN A 19 -6.50 7.50 -1.19
CA GLN A 19 -6.20 7.23 -2.59
C GLN A 19 -5.49 5.88 -2.70
N SER A 20 -6.10 4.95 -3.44
CA SER A 20 -5.53 3.64 -3.74
C SER A 20 -5.66 3.32 -5.22
N GLN A 21 -4.72 2.55 -5.75
CA GLN A 21 -4.73 2.08 -7.14
C GLN A 21 -4.13 0.68 -7.20
N ASP A 22 -4.82 -0.26 -7.84
CA ASP A 22 -4.35 -1.65 -8.04
C ASP A 22 -3.94 -2.36 -6.73
N GLY A 23 -4.62 -2.01 -5.63
CA GLY A 23 -4.31 -2.48 -4.27
C GLY A 23 -3.20 -1.71 -3.55
N TYR A 24 -2.49 -0.80 -4.20
CA TYR A 24 -1.45 0.02 -3.58
C TYR A 24 -2.01 1.29 -3.00
N ILE A 25 -1.37 1.80 -1.93
CA ILE A 25 -1.64 3.14 -1.41
C ILE A 25 -0.93 4.12 -2.34
N LYS A 26 -1.69 5.04 -2.94
CA LYS A 26 -1.14 6.08 -3.80
C LYS A 26 -0.57 7.19 -2.92
N VAL A 27 0.71 7.48 -3.11
CA VAL A 27 1.43 8.56 -2.42
C VAL A 27 2.08 9.48 -3.45
N PRO A 28 2.38 10.75 -3.11
CA PRO A 28 3.22 11.60 -3.96
C PRO A 28 4.57 10.92 -4.23
N ALA A 29 5.09 11.06 -5.44
CA ALA A 29 6.41 10.57 -5.78
C ALA A 29 7.47 11.24 -4.88
N ILE A 30 8.43 10.45 -4.41
CA ILE A 30 9.51 10.92 -3.51
C ILE A 30 10.69 11.49 -4.29
N ILE A 31 10.92 10.97 -5.50
CA ILE A 31 11.97 11.45 -6.41
C ILE A 31 11.27 12.33 -7.43
N ASP A 32 11.69 13.60 -7.46
CA ASP A 32 11.27 14.56 -8.47
C ASP A 32 11.82 14.09 -9.84
N GLU A 33 10.98 14.06 -10.87
CA GLU A 33 11.40 13.75 -12.25
C GLU A 33 12.24 14.90 -12.85
N SER A 34 12.68 15.87 -12.04
CA SER A 34 13.56 16.97 -12.39
C SER A 34 15.03 16.59 -12.59
N GLU A 35 15.32 15.35 -12.98
CA GLU A 35 16.63 14.98 -13.54
C GLU A 35 16.56 15.08 -15.08
N GLU A 36 16.48 16.30 -15.60
CA GLU A 36 16.93 16.68 -16.94
C GLU A 36 17.71 18.00 -16.90
#